data_AF-A0A1V2UFH0-F1
#
_entry.id   AF-A0A1V2UFH0-F1
#
_cell.length_a   1.000
_cell.length_b   1.000
_cell.length_c   1.000
_cell.angle_alpha   90.00
_cell.angle_beta   90.00
_cell.angle_gamma   90.00
#
_symmetry.space_group_name_H-M   'P 1'
#
loop_
_entity.id
_entity.type
_entity.pdbx_description
1 polymer ?
#
loop_
_entity_poly.entity_id
_entity_poly.type
_entity_poly.pdbx_seq_one_letter_code
_entity_poly.pdbx_strand_id
1 'polypeptide(L)'
;MQIKKIKDVCNEANDRFIEEALSGYPKYKYLPNWLKNKSFYLNRERCKPNKNYRVYKRGTIVYVDFGVNVGYELSGNHFAIVLNNKDNKKNGLVCVVPISSKEKSNYVSVGKILEIASIKQFVSQADKLKDKLRIITLFSLNKRLIDENKLPTFLESIISKGEKLSGVEISRKAESYGLNCETNKEIEYEIKRLADDMLKYQKVFDCYRKYTQESYVMPLNIQTISKNRIQRINEFDPSGKMSAPANVMDEIDEAIKSKFTKS
;
A
#
# COMPACT_ATOMS: atom_id res chain seq x y z
N MET A 1 5.01 -45.49 0.47
CA MET A 1 3.65 -45.26 1.05
C MET A 1 3.43 -43.81 1.49
N GLN A 2 4.36 -43.20 2.26
CA GLN A 2 4.19 -41.84 2.82
C GLN A 2 4.15 -40.72 1.77
N ILE A 3 5.04 -40.74 0.76
CA ILE A 3 5.06 -39.72 -0.31
C ILE A 3 3.76 -39.72 -1.12
N LYS A 4 3.23 -40.91 -1.46
CA LYS A 4 1.96 -41.04 -2.18
C LYS A 4 0.81 -40.42 -1.37
N LYS A 5 0.68 -40.79 -0.09
CA LYS A 5 -0.32 -40.23 0.82
C LYS A 5 -0.24 -38.70 0.93
N ILE A 6 0.97 -38.13 1.00
CA ILE A 6 1.17 -36.68 1.03
C ILE A 6 0.65 -36.03 -0.25
N LYS A 7 1.04 -36.58 -1.42
CA LYS A 7 0.59 -36.07 -2.72
C LYS A 7 -0.93 -36.13 -2.84
N ASP A 8 -1.54 -37.25 -2.47
CA ASP A 8 -2.99 -37.46 -2.57
C ASP A 8 -3.75 -36.41 -1.75
N VAL A 9 -3.35 -36.16 -0.50
CA VAL A 9 -3.97 -35.14 0.37
C VAL A 9 -3.77 -33.73 -0.18
N CYS A 10 -2.57 -33.41 -0.68
CA CYS A 10 -2.30 -32.09 -1.25
C CYS A 10 -3.09 -31.85 -2.53
N ASN A 11 -3.23 -32.86 -3.38
CA ASN A 11 -3.99 -32.77 -4.62
C ASN A 11 -5.49 -32.60 -4.32
N GLU A 12 -6.05 -33.42 -3.41
CA GLU A 12 -7.45 -33.31 -2.99
C GLU A 12 -7.78 -31.90 -2.44
N ALA A 13 -6.89 -31.34 -1.62
CA ALA A 13 -7.06 -29.97 -1.12
C ALA A 13 -6.96 -28.92 -2.24
N ASN A 14 -6.01 -29.09 -3.17
CA ASN A 14 -5.84 -28.19 -4.31
C ASN A 14 -7.07 -28.18 -5.21
N ASP A 15 -7.65 -29.35 -5.50
CA ASP A 15 -8.85 -29.48 -6.34
C ASP A 15 -10.03 -28.73 -5.71
N ARG A 16 -10.27 -28.93 -4.40
CA ARG A 16 -11.29 -28.16 -3.65
C ARG A 16 -11.03 -26.65 -3.70
N PHE A 17 -9.79 -26.22 -3.54
CA PHE A 17 -9.47 -24.79 -3.62
C PHE A 17 -9.72 -24.19 -5.01
N ILE A 18 -9.50 -24.97 -6.08
CA ILE A 18 -9.83 -24.54 -7.44
C ILE A 18 -11.35 -24.39 -7.60
N GLU A 19 -12.13 -25.37 -7.14
CA GLU A 19 -13.60 -25.29 -7.15
C GLU A 19 -14.10 -24.05 -6.39
N GLU A 20 -13.61 -23.83 -5.18
CA GLU A 20 -14.00 -22.67 -4.37
C GLU A 20 -13.57 -21.34 -4.99
N ALA A 21 -12.40 -21.29 -5.63
CA ALA A 21 -11.95 -20.08 -6.34
C ALA A 21 -12.82 -19.76 -7.57
N LEU A 22 -13.39 -20.78 -8.21
CA LEU A 22 -14.27 -20.65 -9.38
C LEU A 22 -15.75 -20.50 -9.03
N SER A 23 -16.13 -20.68 -7.76
CA SER A 23 -17.52 -20.60 -7.27
C SER A 23 -18.22 -19.25 -7.50
N GLY A 24 -17.47 -18.19 -7.79
CA GLY A 24 -18.00 -16.83 -7.89
C GLY A 24 -18.33 -16.19 -6.53
N TYR A 25 -18.12 -16.88 -5.41
CA TYR A 25 -18.39 -16.32 -4.08
C TYR A 25 -17.47 -15.13 -3.79
N PRO A 26 -17.99 -13.92 -3.48
CA PRO A 26 -17.17 -12.70 -3.40
C PRO A 26 -16.00 -12.78 -2.41
N LYS A 27 -16.14 -13.52 -1.31
CA LYS A 27 -15.07 -13.73 -0.33
C LYS A 27 -13.88 -14.49 -0.92
N TYR A 28 -14.13 -15.39 -1.88
CA TYR A 28 -13.13 -16.26 -2.49
C TYR A 28 -12.49 -15.66 -3.75
N LYS A 29 -12.90 -14.45 -4.14
CA LYS A 29 -12.28 -13.68 -5.25
C LYS A 29 -10.74 -13.63 -5.19
N TYR A 30 -10.17 -13.58 -3.99
CA TYR A 30 -8.72 -13.49 -3.78
C TYR A 30 -8.09 -14.78 -3.24
N LEU A 31 -8.85 -15.89 -3.22
CA LEU A 31 -8.36 -17.19 -2.73
C LEU A 31 -7.13 -17.69 -3.49
N PRO A 32 -7.06 -17.62 -4.84
CA PRO A 32 -5.85 -18.03 -5.57
C PRO A 32 -4.60 -17.23 -5.16
N ASN A 33 -4.73 -15.91 -5.03
CA ASN A 33 -3.65 -15.04 -4.58
C ASN A 33 -3.22 -15.36 -3.14
N TRP A 34 -4.18 -15.61 -2.24
CA TRP A 34 -3.89 -15.98 -0.87
C TRP A 34 -3.12 -17.31 -0.79
N LEU A 35 -3.54 -18.34 -1.52
CA LEU A 35 -2.86 -19.64 -1.53
C LEU A 35 -1.42 -19.51 -2.05
N LYS A 36 -1.22 -18.75 -3.13
CA LYS A 36 0.09 -18.42 -3.68
C LYS A 36 0.96 -17.67 -2.65
N ASN A 37 0.42 -16.66 -1.98
CA ASN A 37 1.14 -15.91 -0.95
C ASN A 37 1.51 -16.79 0.23
N LYS A 38 0.56 -17.60 0.72
CA LYS A 38 0.76 -18.54 1.82
C LYS A 38 1.85 -19.56 1.50
N SER A 39 1.86 -20.12 0.28
CA SER A 39 2.93 -21.03 -0.13
C SER A 39 4.30 -20.35 -0.15
N PHE A 40 4.38 -19.08 -0.59
CA PHE A 40 5.63 -18.31 -0.52
C PHE A 40 6.07 -18.02 0.91
N TYR A 41 5.15 -17.70 1.82
CA TYR A 41 5.46 -17.47 3.23
C TYR A 41 6.06 -18.72 3.87
N LEU A 42 5.43 -19.88 3.67
CA LEU A 42 5.91 -21.17 4.19
C LEU A 42 7.26 -21.56 3.57
N ASN A 43 7.43 -21.38 2.26
CA ASN A 43 8.70 -21.65 1.59
C ASN A 43 9.82 -20.77 2.15
N ARG A 44 9.57 -19.46 2.30
CA ARG A 44 10.56 -18.51 2.82
C ARG A 44 10.90 -18.80 4.27
N GLU A 45 9.92 -19.16 5.10
CA GLU A 45 10.14 -19.55 6.49
C GLU A 45 11.16 -20.69 6.59
N ARG A 46 11.04 -21.70 5.73
CA ARG A 46 11.98 -22.82 5.68
C ARG A 46 13.33 -22.46 5.05
N CYS A 47 13.33 -21.78 3.89
CA CYS A 47 14.53 -21.63 3.06
C CYS A 47 15.34 -20.36 3.36
N LYS A 48 14.68 -19.28 3.76
CA LYS A 48 15.29 -17.96 3.98
C LYS A 48 14.61 -17.28 5.17
N PRO A 49 14.70 -17.85 6.39
CA PRO A 49 14.06 -17.31 7.57
C PRO A 49 14.58 -15.90 7.84
N ASN A 50 13.66 -14.98 8.13
CA ASN A 50 14.04 -13.62 8.43
C ASN A 50 14.66 -13.52 9.82
N LYS A 51 15.91 -13.03 9.91
CA LYS A 51 16.63 -12.87 11.17
C LYS A 51 16.27 -11.59 11.92
N ASN A 52 15.80 -10.57 11.19
CA ASN A 52 15.47 -9.26 11.74
C ASN A 52 14.21 -8.68 11.07
N TYR A 53 13.24 -8.30 11.90
CA TYR A 53 12.00 -7.68 11.48
C TYR A 53 12.04 -6.17 11.68
N ARG A 54 11.20 -5.48 10.89
CA ARG A 54 10.91 -4.07 11.14
C ARG A 54 10.26 -3.93 12.53
N VAL A 55 10.69 -2.90 13.26
CA VAL A 55 10.09 -2.51 14.54
C VAL A 55 8.96 -1.55 14.26
N TYR A 56 7.78 -1.84 14.79
CA TYR A 56 6.62 -0.97 14.71
C TYR A 56 6.32 -0.36 16.08
N LYS A 57 6.13 0.95 16.12
CA LYS A 57 5.67 1.64 17.33
C LYS A 57 4.16 1.42 17.48
N ARG A 58 3.65 1.45 18.71
CA ARG A 58 2.21 1.52 18.96
C ARG A 58 1.59 2.67 18.16
N GLY A 59 0.41 2.44 17.60
CA GLY A 59 -0.29 3.39 16.74
C GLY A 59 0.17 3.40 15.28
N THR A 60 1.22 2.68 14.90
CA THR A 60 1.65 2.63 13.49
C THR A 60 0.54 2.02 12.63
N ILE A 61 0.17 2.71 11.55
CA ILE A 61 -0.83 2.22 10.57
C ILE A 61 -0.12 1.34 9.55
N VAL A 62 -0.54 0.09 9.41
CA VAL A 62 0.04 -0.92 8.50
C VAL A 62 -1.00 -1.46 7.55
N TYR A 63 -0.60 -1.88 6.35
CA TYR A 63 -1.46 -2.58 5.41
C TYR A 63 -1.19 -4.09 5.50
N VAL A 64 -2.22 -4.88 5.79
CA VAL A 64 -2.10 -6.28 6.18
C VAL A 64 -2.93 -7.16 5.28
N ASP A 65 -2.34 -8.28 4.85
CA ASP A 65 -3.06 -9.38 4.19
C ASP A 65 -3.64 -10.33 5.23
N PHE A 66 -4.93 -10.18 5.55
CA PHE A 66 -5.65 -11.09 6.44
C PHE A 66 -6.04 -12.40 5.76
N GLY A 67 -5.78 -12.59 4.46
CA GLY A 67 -5.98 -13.83 3.73
C GLY A 67 -7.45 -14.14 3.47
N VAL A 68 -7.74 -15.37 3.07
CA VAL A 68 -9.11 -15.89 2.99
C VAL A 68 -9.30 -16.87 4.15
N ASN A 69 -10.10 -16.46 5.13
CA ASN A 69 -10.28 -17.18 6.40
C ASN A 69 -11.65 -17.85 6.49
N VAL A 70 -11.86 -18.67 7.53
CA VAL A 70 -13.07 -19.48 7.70
C VAL A 70 -14.23 -18.64 8.25
N GLY A 71 -15.45 -18.92 7.81
CA GLY A 71 -16.68 -18.34 8.40
C GLY A 71 -16.69 -16.81 8.44
N TYR A 72 -16.83 -16.24 9.63
CA TYR A 72 -16.89 -14.78 9.85
C TYR A 72 -15.55 -14.15 10.23
N GLU A 73 -14.45 -14.90 10.16
CA GLU A 73 -13.11 -14.34 10.37
C GLU A 73 -12.78 -13.29 9.30
N LEU A 74 -12.16 -12.19 9.76
CA LEU A 74 -11.75 -11.10 8.87
C LEU A 74 -10.88 -11.66 7.75
N SER A 75 -11.24 -11.32 6.51
CA SER A 75 -10.56 -11.77 5.30
C SER A 75 -10.28 -10.59 4.38
N GLY A 76 -9.31 -10.73 3.49
CA GLY A 76 -8.90 -9.70 2.55
C GLY A 76 -7.83 -8.77 3.11
N ASN A 77 -7.41 -7.82 2.28
CA ASN A 77 -6.41 -6.84 2.68
C ASN A 77 -7.10 -5.67 3.40
N HIS A 78 -6.58 -5.32 4.57
CA HIS A 78 -7.10 -4.21 5.37
C HIS A 78 -5.95 -3.39 5.95
N PHE A 79 -6.19 -2.10 6.12
CA PHE A 79 -5.37 -1.32 7.05
C PHE A 79 -5.63 -1.81 8.48
N ALA A 80 -4.62 -1.69 9.32
CA ALA A 80 -4.69 -2.03 10.73
C ALA A 80 -3.73 -1.14 11.53
N ILE A 81 -4.02 -0.97 12.82
CA ILE A 81 -3.21 -0.17 13.74
C ILE A 81 -2.48 -1.11 14.70
N VAL A 82 -1.18 -0.89 14.87
CA VAL A 82 -0.34 -1.67 15.78
C VAL A 82 -0.67 -1.38 17.25
N LEU A 83 -0.94 -2.42 18.03
CA LEU A 83 -1.31 -2.33 19.44
C LEU A 83 -0.14 -2.56 20.41
N ASN A 84 0.95 -3.18 19.99
CA ASN A 84 2.05 -3.49 20.90
C ASN A 84 2.70 -2.22 21.48
N ASN A 85 2.73 -2.10 22.81
CA ASN A 85 3.47 -1.02 23.51
C ASN A 85 4.98 -1.09 23.24
N LYS A 86 5.52 -2.31 23.11
CA LYS A 86 6.94 -2.57 22.85
C LYS A 86 7.06 -3.59 21.73
N ASP A 87 7.99 -3.34 20.83
CA ASP A 87 8.35 -4.23 19.73
C ASP A 87 9.88 -4.22 19.53
N ASN A 88 10.42 -5.29 18.94
CA ASN A 88 11.86 -5.43 18.73
C ASN A 88 12.18 -6.14 17.40
N LYS A 89 13.43 -6.04 16.97
CA LYS A 89 13.89 -6.59 15.68
C LYS A 89 13.84 -8.13 15.62
N LYS A 90 13.82 -8.83 16.76
CA LYS A 90 13.78 -10.31 16.80
C LYS A 90 12.36 -10.86 16.84
N ASN A 91 11.38 -10.04 17.20
CA ASN A 91 9.99 -10.44 17.22
C ASN A 91 9.38 -10.43 15.81
N GLY A 92 8.95 -11.59 15.32
CA GLY A 92 8.26 -11.75 14.03
C GLY A 92 6.76 -11.50 14.09
N LEU A 93 6.20 -11.24 15.27
CA LEU A 93 4.77 -11.07 15.50
C LEU A 93 4.43 -9.62 15.86
N VAL A 94 3.20 -9.22 15.54
CA VAL A 94 2.61 -7.95 16.02
C VAL A 94 1.11 -8.13 16.17
N CYS A 95 0.55 -7.57 17.23
CA CYS A 95 -0.89 -7.49 17.47
C CYS A 95 -1.43 -6.22 16.84
N VAL A 96 -2.51 -6.35 16.09
CA VAL A 96 -3.12 -5.25 15.34
C VAL A 96 -4.64 -5.22 15.51
N VAL A 97 -5.21 -4.01 15.46
CA VAL A 97 -6.66 -3.81 15.30
C VAL A 97 -6.95 -3.38 13.86
N PRO A 98 -7.77 -4.12 13.10
CA PRO A 98 -8.15 -3.74 11.74
C PRO A 98 -9.02 -2.48 11.70
N ILE A 99 -8.96 -1.75 10.59
CA ILE A 99 -9.79 -0.56 10.35
C ILE A 99 -10.68 -0.70 9.11
N SER A 100 -11.85 -0.08 9.19
CA SER A 100 -12.90 -0.06 8.18
C SER A 100 -13.21 1.38 7.79
N SER A 101 -13.54 1.60 6.52
CA SER A 101 -14.22 2.83 6.07
C SER A 101 -15.75 2.71 6.12
N LYS A 102 -16.28 1.58 6.58
CA LYS A 102 -17.71 1.30 6.68
C LYS A 102 -18.12 1.14 8.13
N GLU A 103 -19.22 1.78 8.48
CA GLU A 103 -19.89 1.64 9.78
C GLU A 103 -20.58 0.28 9.92
N LYS A 104 -20.50 -0.29 11.12
CA LYS A 104 -21.28 -1.47 11.54
C LYS A 104 -21.51 -1.41 13.06
N SER A 105 -22.54 -2.09 13.54
CA SER A 105 -22.95 -2.10 14.97
C SER A 105 -21.85 -2.48 15.96
N ASN A 106 -20.91 -3.35 15.55
CA ASN A 106 -19.82 -3.81 16.40
C ASN A 106 -18.50 -3.07 16.18
N TYR A 107 -18.49 -2.06 15.30
CA TYR A 107 -17.31 -1.23 15.06
C TYR A 107 -17.40 0.05 15.88
N VAL A 108 -16.25 0.63 16.21
CA VAL A 108 -16.19 1.88 16.97
C VAL A 108 -15.63 2.96 16.06
N SER A 109 -16.37 4.06 15.94
CA SER A 109 -15.94 5.25 15.20
C SER A 109 -14.69 5.81 15.86
N VAL A 110 -13.69 6.16 15.05
CA VAL A 110 -12.46 6.79 15.53
C VAL A 110 -12.06 8.02 14.70
N GLY A 111 -13.05 8.63 14.05
CA GLY A 111 -12.85 9.83 13.25
C GLY A 111 -11.90 9.63 12.07
N LYS A 112 -11.19 10.71 11.75
CA LYS A 112 -10.18 10.77 10.69
C LYS A 112 -8.85 10.22 11.21
N ILE A 113 -8.58 8.96 10.93
CA ILE A 113 -7.32 8.30 11.32
C ILE A 113 -6.13 8.84 10.50
N LEU A 114 -6.38 9.30 9.26
CA LEU A 114 -5.34 9.87 8.41
C LEU A 114 -5.11 11.34 8.76
N GLU A 115 -3.99 11.61 9.44
CA GLU A 115 -3.53 12.97 9.75
C GLU A 115 -3.28 13.83 8.51
N ILE A 116 -3.33 15.15 8.70
CA ILE A 116 -2.94 16.18 7.72
C ILE A 116 -1.54 15.91 7.16
N ALA A 117 -0.61 15.38 7.97
CA ALA A 117 0.74 15.03 7.52
C ALA A 117 0.73 13.97 6.39
N SER A 118 -0.20 13.01 6.45
CA SER A 118 -0.38 12.00 5.40
C SER A 118 -0.92 12.63 4.12
N ILE A 119 -1.87 13.57 4.23
CA ILE A 119 -2.38 14.34 3.08
C ILE A 119 -1.26 15.17 2.44
N LYS A 120 -0.43 15.84 3.24
CA LYS A 120 0.75 16.58 2.76
C LYS A 120 1.74 15.67 2.03
N GLN A 121 1.94 14.43 2.50
CA GLN A 121 2.79 13.47 1.79
C GLN A 121 2.23 13.13 0.41
N PHE A 122 0.92 12.89 0.30
CA PHE A 122 0.28 12.67 -1.00
C PHE A 122 0.45 13.88 -1.93
N VAL A 123 0.13 15.09 -1.46
CA VAL A 123 0.31 16.32 -2.23
C VAL A 123 1.76 16.48 -2.71
N SER A 124 2.73 16.31 -1.82
CA SER A 124 4.16 16.41 -2.16
C SER A 124 4.60 15.39 -3.23
N GLN A 125 4.05 14.17 -3.21
CA GLN A 125 4.37 13.16 -4.21
C GLN A 125 3.73 13.49 -5.57
N ALA A 126 2.49 13.99 -5.56
CA ALA A 126 1.84 14.47 -6.78
C ALA A 126 2.62 15.65 -7.42
N ASP A 127 3.10 16.58 -6.60
CA ASP A 127 3.92 17.71 -7.05
C ASP A 127 5.24 17.25 -7.67
N LYS A 128 5.91 16.24 -7.09
CA LYS A 128 7.12 15.66 -7.67
C LYS A 128 6.88 14.99 -9.02
N LEU A 129 5.79 14.24 -9.18
CA LEU A 129 5.46 13.63 -10.47
C LEU A 129 5.15 14.70 -11.53
N LYS A 130 4.44 15.78 -11.13
CA LYS A 130 4.17 16.93 -11.99
C LYS A 130 5.44 17.68 -12.38
N ASP A 131 6.35 17.90 -11.43
CA ASP A 131 7.65 18.51 -11.71
C ASP A 131 8.49 17.64 -12.65
N LYS A 132 8.53 16.31 -12.43
CA LYS A 132 9.21 15.38 -13.34
C LYS A 132 8.65 15.47 -14.77
N LEU A 133 7.32 15.50 -14.95
CA LEU A 133 6.70 15.69 -16.27
C LEU A 133 7.14 17.00 -16.93
N ARG A 134 7.16 18.08 -16.15
CA ARG A 134 7.59 19.41 -16.60
C ARG A 134 9.03 19.38 -17.07
N ILE A 135 9.93 18.78 -16.30
CA ILE A 135 11.35 18.67 -16.63
C ILE A 135 11.57 17.80 -17.87
N ILE A 136 10.87 16.67 -18.02
CA ILE A 136 10.91 15.86 -19.26
C ILE A 136 10.56 16.71 -20.47
N THR A 137 9.48 17.50 -20.37
CA THR A 137 8.99 18.33 -21.49
C THR A 137 9.99 19.43 -21.84
N LEU A 138 10.46 20.19 -20.85
CA LEU A 138 11.45 21.26 -21.04
C LEU A 138 12.79 20.74 -21.58
N PHE A 139 13.25 19.59 -21.08
CA PHE A 139 14.47 18.96 -21.55
C PHE A 139 14.35 18.53 -23.02
N SER A 140 13.20 17.95 -23.39
CA SER A 140 12.92 17.54 -24.77
C SER A 140 12.87 18.72 -25.74
N LEU A 141 12.30 19.86 -25.32
CA LEU A 141 12.30 21.11 -26.10
C LEU A 141 13.71 21.67 -26.29
N ASN A 142 14.50 21.74 -25.21
CA ASN A 142 15.89 22.23 -25.27
C ASN A 142 16.77 21.39 -26.21
N LYS A 143 16.56 20.07 -26.22
CA LYS A 143 17.24 19.14 -27.12
C LYS A 143 16.63 19.09 -28.52
N ARG A 144 15.57 19.86 -28.80
CA ARG A 144 14.82 19.88 -30.08
C ARG A 144 14.28 18.51 -30.50
N LEU A 145 13.97 17.66 -29.51
CA LEU A 145 13.39 16.34 -29.72
C LEU A 145 11.88 16.42 -30.00
N ILE A 146 11.24 17.48 -29.49
CA ILE A 146 9.82 17.78 -29.70
C ILE A 146 9.63 19.21 -30.20
N ASP A 147 8.52 19.43 -30.90
CA ASP A 147 8.13 20.73 -31.48
C ASP A 147 7.19 21.46 -30.52
N GLU A 148 7.56 22.67 -30.11
CA GLU A 148 6.79 23.52 -29.20
C GLU A 148 5.38 23.80 -29.73
N ASN A 149 5.23 23.96 -31.06
CA ASN A 149 3.94 24.27 -31.69
C ASN A 149 2.96 23.09 -31.68
N LYS A 150 3.45 21.89 -31.37
CA LYS A 150 2.66 20.65 -31.31
C LYS A 150 2.38 20.21 -29.89
N LEU A 151 2.70 21.05 -28.91
CA LEU A 151 2.55 20.70 -27.51
C LEU A 151 1.06 20.69 -27.10
N PRO A 152 0.56 19.63 -26.47
CA PRO A 152 -0.79 19.63 -25.92
C PRO A 152 -0.97 20.73 -24.87
N THR A 153 -2.14 21.39 -24.87
CA THR A 153 -2.47 22.53 -23.99
C THR A 153 -2.23 22.25 -22.51
N PHE A 154 -2.40 21.00 -22.06
CA PHE A 154 -2.14 20.63 -20.68
C PHE A 154 -0.65 20.78 -20.31
N LEU A 155 0.28 20.42 -21.21
CA LEU A 155 1.72 20.56 -20.99
C LEU A 155 2.15 22.03 -21.02
N GLU A 156 1.59 22.83 -21.93
CA GLU A 156 1.79 24.29 -21.94
C GLU A 156 1.40 24.92 -20.59
N SER A 157 0.27 24.48 -20.02
CA SER A 157 -0.20 24.94 -18.71
C SER A 157 0.73 24.53 -17.56
N ILE A 158 1.38 23.37 -17.65
CA ILE A 158 2.32 22.88 -16.63
C ILE A 158 3.64 23.65 -16.72
N ILE A 159 4.11 23.94 -17.93
CA ILE A 159 5.34 24.70 -18.15
C ILE A 159 5.18 26.13 -17.64
N SER A 160 4.09 26.81 -18.03
CA SER A 160 3.83 28.23 -17.74
C SER A 160 3.59 28.53 -16.27
N LYS A 161 3.04 27.58 -15.50
CA LYS A 161 2.77 27.74 -14.05
C LYS A 161 4.00 27.58 -13.16
N GLY A 162 5.14 27.15 -13.69
CA GLY A 162 6.36 27.00 -12.90
C GLY A 162 7.40 28.08 -13.22
N GLU A 163 8.41 28.18 -12.36
CA GLU A 163 9.53 29.13 -12.51
C GLU A 163 10.26 28.95 -13.84
N LYS A 164 10.64 30.05 -14.51
CA LYS A 164 11.49 29.98 -15.70
C LYS A 164 12.85 29.38 -15.33
N LEU A 165 13.29 28.39 -16.10
CA LEU A 165 14.56 27.71 -15.90
C LEU A 165 15.46 27.96 -17.11
N SER A 166 16.73 28.23 -16.87
CA SER A 166 17.76 28.25 -17.92
C SER A 166 18.05 26.83 -18.44
N GLY A 167 18.68 26.73 -19.62
CA GLY A 167 19.05 25.44 -20.20
C GLY A 167 19.94 24.59 -19.28
N VAL A 168 20.88 25.23 -18.58
CA VAL A 168 21.78 24.56 -17.63
C VAL A 168 21.01 24.00 -16.42
N GLU A 169 20.02 24.73 -15.92
CA GLU A 169 19.19 24.27 -14.81
C GLU A 169 18.27 23.11 -15.19
N ILE A 170 17.74 23.13 -16.42
CA ILE A 170 16.93 22.05 -16.97
C ILE A 170 17.76 20.77 -17.05
N SER A 171 18.99 20.83 -17.59
CA SER A 171 19.88 19.67 -17.67
C SER A 171 20.21 19.11 -16.28
N ARG A 172 20.55 19.97 -15.31
CA ARG A 172 20.85 19.53 -13.94
C ARG A 172 19.65 18.84 -13.26
N LYS A 173 18.44 19.39 -13.44
CA LYS A 173 17.22 18.76 -12.91
C LYS A 173 16.91 17.45 -13.64
N ALA A 174 17.13 17.38 -14.95
CA ALA A 174 16.95 16.17 -15.73
C ALA A 174 17.87 15.05 -15.23
N GLU A 175 19.15 15.34 -15.00
CA GLU A 175 20.11 14.42 -14.40
C GLU A 175 19.66 13.93 -13.01
N SER A 176 19.13 14.82 -12.17
CA SER A 176 18.63 14.44 -10.84
C SER A 176 17.44 13.46 -10.88
N TYR A 177 16.68 13.47 -11.98
CA TYR A 177 15.62 12.52 -12.26
C TYR A 177 16.11 11.28 -13.04
N GLY A 178 17.40 11.21 -13.38
CA GLY A 178 17.99 10.14 -14.18
C GLY A 178 17.61 10.18 -15.66
N LEU A 179 17.26 11.35 -16.19
CA LEU A 179 16.87 11.54 -17.59
C LEU A 179 18.11 11.77 -18.46
N ASN A 180 18.48 10.76 -19.26
CA ASN A 180 19.56 10.82 -20.23
C ASN A 180 19.01 10.38 -21.60
N CYS A 181 18.22 11.26 -22.23
CA CYS A 181 17.59 10.95 -23.51
C CYS A 181 18.22 11.78 -24.62
N GLU A 182 18.63 11.12 -25.70
CA GLU A 182 19.14 11.75 -26.92
C GLU A 182 18.18 11.54 -28.12
N THR A 183 17.18 10.67 -27.95
CA THR A 183 16.22 10.32 -29.01
C THR A 183 14.77 10.40 -28.53
N ASN A 184 13.84 10.54 -29.49
CA ASN A 184 12.41 10.57 -29.21
C ASN A 184 11.91 9.26 -28.56
N LYS A 185 12.48 8.11 -28.93
CA LYS A 185 12.11 6.81 -28.36
C LYS A 185 12.45 6.72 -26.86
N GLU A 186 13.56 7.31 -26.44
CA GLU A 186 13.96 7.33 -25.02
C GLU A 186 13.05 8.25 -24.20
N ILE A 187 12.65 9.38 -24.78
CA ILE A 187 11.65 10.28 -24.17
C ILE A 187 10.30 9.56 -24.03
N GLU A 188 9.83 8.88 -25.07
CA GLU A 188 8.58 8.08 -25.02
C GLU A 188 8.63 7.03 -23.91
N TYR A 189 9.78 6.36 -23.74
CA TYR A 189 9.98 5.40 -22.67
C TYR A 189 9.88 6.04 -21.28
N GLU A 190 10.50 7.20 -21.05
CA GLU A 190 10.43 7.92 -19.78
C GLU A 190 9.02 8.47 -19.49
N ILE A 191 8.29 8.92 -20.51
CA ILE A 191 6.88 9.31 -20.39
C ILE A 191 6.03 8.10 -19.98
N LYS A 192 6.24 6.95 -20.62
CA LYS A 192 5.53 5.71 -20.28
C LYS A 192 5.79 5.29 -18.83
N ARG A 193 7.05 5.33 -18.39
CA ARG A 193 7.41 5.05 -16.99
C ARG A 193 6.71 6.01 -16.03
N LEU A 194 6.69 7.30 -16.34
CA LEU A 194 6.00 8.29 -15.52
C LEU A 194 4.48 8.04 -15.47
N ALA A 195 3.87 7.66 -16.59
CA ALA A 195 2.45 7.29 -16.64
C ALA A 195 2.17 6.05 -15.76
N ASP A 196 3.02 5.02 -15.82
CA ASP A 196 2.92 3.84 -14.96
C ASP A 196 3.03 4.21 -13.47
N ASP A 197 3.95 5.11 -13.12
CA ASP A 197 4.12 5.62 -11.76
C ASP A 197 2.90 6.43 -11.30
N MET A 198 2.30 7.25 -12.17
CA MET A 198 1.05 7.96 -11.88
C MET A 198 -0.11 7.00 -11.62
N LEU A 199 -0.24 5.92 -12.40
CA LEU A 199 -1.27 4.90 -12.20
C LEU A 199 -1.10 4.17 -10.86
N LYS A 200 0.13 3.81 -10.51
CA LYS A 200 0.44 3.22 -9.19
C LYS A 200 0.13 4.18 -8.06
N TYR A 201 0.52 5.45 -8.18
CA TYR A 201 0.25 6.48 -7.19
C TYR A 201 -1.25 6.69 -6.99
N GLN A 202 -2.01 6.82 -8.09
CA GLN A 202 -3.46 6.96 -8.08
C GLN A 202 -4.13 5.79 -7.35
N LYS A 203 -3.68 4.55 -7.61
CA LYS A 203 -4.18 3.37 -6.90
C LYS A 203 -3.99 3.46 -5.39
N VAL A 204 -2.85 3.96 -4.91
CA VAL A 204 -2.63 4.19 -3.47
C VAL A 204 -3.57 5.27 -2.96
N PHE A 205 -3.62 6.42 -3.62
CA PHE A 205 -4.49 7.53 -3.24
C PHE A 205 -5.95 7.08 -3.12
N ASP A 206 -6.46 6.29 -4.07
CA ASP A 206 -7.83 5.76 -4.06
C ASP A 206 -8.12 4.77 -2.94
N CYS A 207 -7.10 4.03 -2.47
CA CYS A 207 -7.22 3.20 -1.27
C CYS A 207 -7.32 4.08 -0.01
N TYR A 208 -6.48 5.11 0.09
CA TYR A 208 -6.37 5.97 1.26
C TYR A 208 -7.52 6.97 1.40
N ARG A 209 -8.02 7.54 0.29
CA ARG A 209 -9.12 8.52 0.30
C ARG A 209 -10.41 7.99 0.97
N LYS A 210 -10.58 6.67 1.05
CA LYS A 210 -11.71 6.05 1.74
C LYS A 210 -11.66 6.24 3.26
N TYR A 211 -10.50 6.58 3.80
CA TYR A 211 -10.23 6.73 5.24
C TYR A 211 -9.95 8.20 5.62
N THR A 212 -10.17 9.16 4.71
CA THR A 212 -10.07 10.60 5.00
C THR A 212 -11.36 11.19 5.58
N GLN A 213 -12.43 10.39 5.60
CA GLN A 213 -13.69 10.70 6.25
C GLN A 213 -13.74 9.99 7.62
N GLU A 214 -14.87 9.39 7.96
CA GLU A 214 -15.02 8.58 9.17
C GLU A 214 -14.39 7.19 8.97
N SER A 215 -13.61 6.77 9.96
CA SER A 215 -13.02 5.42 10.00
C SER A 215 -13.45 4.72 11.27
N TYR A 216 -13.54 3.40 11.20
CA TYR A 216 -14.04 2.59 12.29
C TYR A 216 -13.04 1.47 12.60
N VAL A 217 -12.72 1.30 13.88
CA VAL A 217 -11.90 0.18 14.34
C VAL A 217 -12.76 -1.05 14.59
N MET A 218 -12.16 -2.23 14.38
CA MET A 218 -12.81 -3.53 14.54
C MET A 218 -12.25 -4.24 15.79
N PRO A 219 -12.64 -3.85 17.02
CA PRO A 219 -12.02 -4.38 18.25
C PRO A 219 -12.21 -5.90 18.37
N LEU A 220 -13.37 -6.43 17.98
CA LEU A 220 -13.63 -7.87 17.99
C LEU A 220 -12.81 -8.67 16.95
N ASN A 221 -12.08 -8.00 16.07
CA ASN A 221 -11.22 -8.61 15.06
C ASN A 221 -9.73 -8.35 15.32
N ILE A 222 -9.35 -8.03 16.56
CA ILE A 222 -7.94 -7.96 16.95
C ILE A 222 -7.26 -9.29 16.67
N GLN A 223 -6.10 -9.22 16.01
CA GLN A 223 -5.34 -10.40 15.65
C GLN A 223 -3.85 -10.18 15.88
N THR A 224 -3.19 -11.21 16.39
CA THR A 224 -1.74 -11.33 16.29
C THR A 224 -1.39 -11.89 14.90
N ILE A 225 -0.60 -11.14 14.15
CA ILE A 225 -0.17 -11.52 12.80
C ILE A 225 1.35 -11.70 12.74
N SER A 226 1.82 -12.53 11.81
CA SER A 226 3.22 -12.47 11.39
C SER A 226 3.48 -11.15 10.65
N LYS A 227 4.57 -10.46 10.97
CA LYS A 227 5.04 -9.26 10.26
C LYS A 227 5.32 -9.51 8.78
N ASN A 228 5.46 -10.77 8.38
CA ASN A 228 5.54 -11.20 6.98
C ASN A 228 4.26 -10.94 6.18
N ARG A 229 3.12 -10.78 6.86
CA ARG A 229 1.80 -10.46 6.27
C ARG A 229 1.57 -8.97 6.11
N ILE A 230 2.47 -8.13 6.64
CA ILE A 230 2.43 -6.68 6.40
C ILE A 230 2.98 -6.44 5.00
N GLN A 231 2.14 -5.87 4.15
CA GLN A 231 2.43 -5.63 2.74
C GLN A 231 2.48 -4.12 2.46
N ARG A 232 2.86 -3.78 1.23
CA ARG A 232 2.62 -2.45 0.66
C ARG A 232 1.77 -2.61 -0.59
N ILE A 233 0.87 -1.67 -0.83
CA ILE A 233 0.08 -1.60 -2.07
C ILE A 233 1.02 -1.51 -3.28
N ASN A 234 2.03 -0.63 -3.19
CA ASN A 234 3.16 -0.47 -4.10
C ASN A 234 4.23 0.45 -3.45
N GLU A 235 5.20 0.93 -4.21
CA GLU A 235 6.29 1.79 -3.74
C GLU A 235 5.84 3.15 -3.16
N PHE A 236 4.68 3.65 -3.58
CA PHE A 236 4.10 4.91 -3.10
C PHE A 236 3.29 4.77 -1.81
N ASP A 237 3.09 3.54 -1.33
CA ASP A 237 2.32 3.27 -0.12
C ASP A 237 3.05 3.77 1.15
N PRO A 238 2.48 4.74 1.90
CA PRO A 238 3.08 5.25 3.14
C PRO A 238 2.84 4.34 4.35
N SER A 239 2.14 3.21 4.20
CA SER A 239 1.89 2.27 5.29
C SER A 239 3.17 1.81 6.01
N GLY A 240 3.03 1.67 7.32
CA GLY A 240 4.10 1.42 8.27
C GLY A 240 4.96 2.65 8.57
N LYS A 241 4.76 3.80 7.93
CA LYS A 241 5.48 5.06 8.24
C LYS A 241 4.59 6.12 8.89
N MET A 242 3.28 5.95 8.85
CA MET A 242 2.31 6.84 9.51
C MET A 242 1.87 6.23 10.83
N SER A 243 1.42 7.08 11.75
CA SER A 243 0.83 6.68 13.01
C SER A 243 -0.56 7.29 13.13
N ALA A 244 -1.45 6.60 13.83
CA ALA A 244 -2.72 7.16 14.26
C ALA A 244 -2.47 8.27 15.30
N PRO A 245 -3.29 9.33 15.30
CA PRO A 245 -3.27 10.37 16.34
C PRO A 245 -3.41 9.79 17.75
N ALA A 246 -2.91 10.51 18.75
CA ALA A 246 -3.01 10.07 20.15
C ALA A 246 -4.46 9.88 20.61
N ASN A 247 -5.37 10.82 20.28
CA ASN A 247 -6.78 10.72 20.63
C ASN A 247 -7.45 9.47 20.02
N VAL A 248 -7.06 9.09 18.80
CA VAL A 248 -7.54 7.85 18.16
C VAL A 248 -7.06 6.62 18.92
N MET A 249 -5.84 6.64 19.46
CA MET A 249 -5.33 5.53 20.26
C MET A 249 -6.06 5.39 21.59
N ASP A 250 -6.44 6.51 22.22
CA ASP A 250 -7.23 6.51 23.46
C ASP A 250 -8.63 5.90 23.21
N GLU A 251 -9.28 6.29 22.12
CA GLU A 251 -10.58 5.72 21.70
C GLU A 251 -10.49 4.21 21.42
N ILE A 252 -9.38 3.76 20.82
CA ILE A 252 -9.11 2.33 20.61
C ILE A 252 -8.97 1.59 21.95
N ASP A 253 -8.27 2.16 22.92
CA ASP A 253 -8.09 1.52 24.22
C ASP A 253 -9.41 1.38 24.98
N GLU A 254 -10.25 2.42 24.97
CA GLU A 254 -11.60 2.35 25.55
C GLU A 254 -12.51 1.38 24.79
N ALA A 255 -12.41 1.32 23.45
CA ALA A 255 -13.11 0.33 22.64
C ALA A 255 -12.70 -1.11 23.00
N ILE A 256 -11.42 -1.36 23.26
CA ILE A 256 -10.93 -2.68 23.65
C ILE A 256 -11.43 -3.04 25.05
N LYS A 257 -11.29 -2.14 26.02
CA LYS A 257 -11.79 -2.36 27.39
C LYS A 257 -13.28 -2.68 27.38
N SER A 258 -14.09 -1.82 26.77
CA SER A 258 -15.55 -2.00 26.73
C SER A 258 -16.02 -3.30 26.06
N LYS A 259 -15.24 -3.87 25.12
CA LYS A 259 -15.60 -5.10 24.40
C LYS A 259 -15.04 -6.38 25.01
N PHE A 260 -13.93 -6.32 25.75
CA PHE A 260 -13.22 -7.51 26.24
C PHE A 260 -13.09 -7.59 27.76
N THR A 261 -13.36 -6.52 28.49
CA THR A 261 -13.33 -6.53 29.96
C THR A 261 -14.73 -6.32 30.52
N LYS A 262 -14.96 -6.83 31.73
CA LYS A 262 -16.19 -6.51 32.46
C LYS A 262 -16.19 -5.01 32.77
N SER A 263 -17.32 -4.36 32.51
CA SER A 263 -17.59 -2.98 32.89
C SER A 263 -17.60 -2.82 34.41
#